data_AF-A0A844SY47-F1
#
_entry.id   AF-A0A844SY47-F1
#
_cell.length_a   1.000
_cell.length_b   1.000
_cell.length_c   1.000
_cell.angle_alpha   90.00
_cell.angle_beta   90.00
_cell.angle_gamma   90.00
#
_symmetry.space_group_name_H-M   'P 1'
#
loop_
_entity.id
_entity.type
_entity.pdbx_description
1 polymer ?
#
loop_
_entity_poly.entity_id
_entity_poly.type
_entity_poly.pdbx_seq_one_letter_code
_entity_poly.pdbx_strand_id
1 'polypeptide(L)'
;MLKGETVTDIHEERVFWNDTFHAEIFDFRGQVHFARFDGCTFVKCTIVLDSSAEQLAFTGCTFKDCNIDHIDADEARGIVVRDNFFDRPIAERKADFERRLAEALNRRLKS
;
A
#
# COMPACT_ATOMS: atom_id res chain seq x y z
N MET A 1 -17.21 40.60 22.03
CA MET A 1 -16.34 39.64 22.74
C MET A 1 -17.18 38.44 23.15
N LEU A 2 -16.99 37.31 22.49
CA LEU A 2 -17.01 35.97 23.08
C LEU A 2 -16.04 35.15 22.21
N LYS A 3 -14.84 34.94 22.74
CA LYS A 3 -13.88 33.97 22.20
C LYS A 3 -14.49 32.58 22.42
N GLY A 4 -14.71 31.85 21.34
CA GLY A 4 -14.90 30.41 21.35
C GLY A 4 -13.92 29.85 20.35
N GLU A 5 -12.67 29.70 20.78
CA GLU A 5 -11.59 29.13 19.99
C GLU A 5 -12.00 27.71 19.58
N THR A 6 -11.98 27.45 18.27
CA THR A 6 -12.22 26.14 17.68
C THR A 6 -11.13 25.18 18.13
N VAL A 7 -11.47 24.24 19.00
CA VAL A 7 -10.64 23.05 19.22
C VAL A 7 -10.83 22.14 18.00
N THR A 8 -9.81 22.05 17.16
CA THR A 8 -9.55 20.88 16.33
C THR A 8 -8.12 20.46 16.64
N ASP A 9 -8.01 19.36 17.37
CA ASP A 9 -6.75 18.77 17.82
C ASP A 9 -5.85 18.47 16.62
N ILE A 10 -4.67 19.09 16.61
CA ILE A 10 -3.78 19.19 15.43
C ILE A 10 -2.79 18.02 15.32
N HIS A 11 -2.92 16.95 16.12
CA HIS A 11 -1.94 15.86 16.18
C HIS A 11 -2.51 14.46 16.46
N GLU A 12 -3.78 14.18 16.11
CA GLU A 12 -4.32 12.83 16.33
C GLU A 12 -3.75 11.83 15.31
N GLU A 13 -2.97 10.86 15.79
CA GLU A 13 -2.48 9.74 14.96
C GLU A 13 -3.67 8.87 14.52
N ARG A 14 -3.82 8.68 13.21
CA ARG A 14 -4.81 7.76 12.63
C ARG A 14 -4.21 6.36 12.53
N VAL A 15 -4.63 5.48 13.43
CA VAL A 15 -4.16 4.08 13.48
C VAL A 15 -5.23 3.16 12.91
N PHE A 16 -4.84 2.35 11.93
CA PHE A 16 -5.63 1.29 11.33
C PHE A 16 -4.97 -0.05 11.65
N TRP A 17 -5.76 -1.00 12.17
CA TRP A 17 -5.24 -2.29 12.63
C TRP A 17 -6.02 -3.44 12.03
N ASN A 18 -5.33 -4.31 11.27
CA ASN A 18 -5.88 -5.55 10.71
C ASN A 18 -7.15 -5.34 9.84
N ASP A 19 -7.32 -4.14 9.30
CA ASP A 19 -8.42 -3.81 8.41
C ASP A 19 -8.17 -4.27 6.98
N THR A 20 -9.24 -4.40 6.19
CA THR A 20 -9.15 -4.67 4.75
C THR A 20 -9.80 -3.56 3.95
N PHE A 21 -9.06 -3.01 2.98
CA PHE A 21 -9.50 -1.95 2.07
C PHE A 21 -9.63 -2.49 0.65
N HIS A 22 -10.74 -2.17 -0.02
CA HIS A 22 -11.07 -2.70 -1.34
C HIS A 22 -11.33 -1.57 -2.34
N ALA A 23 -10.61 -1.57 -3.47
CA ALA A 23 -10.82 -0.64 -4.59
C ALA A 23 -10.72 0.85 -4.20
N GLU A 24 -9.94 1.16 -3.17
CA GLU A 24 -9.75 2.52 -2.64
C GLU A 24 -8.56 3.23 -3.30
N ILE A 25 -8.64 4.57 -3.33
CA ILE A 25 -7.52 5.45 -3.70
C ILE A 25 -7.01 6.15 -2.44
N PHE A 26 -5.75 5.90 -2.12
CA PHE A 26 -5.03 6.56 -1.04
C PHE A 26 -4.06 7.59 -1.63
N ASP A 27 -4.46 8.86 -1.56
CA ASP A 27 -3.62 9.98 -2.00
C ASP A 27 -2.95 10.64 -0.79
N PHE A 28 -1.65 10.43 -0.68
CA PHE A 28 -0.85 10.90 0.44
C PHE A 28 0.00 12.14 0.09
N ARG A 29 -0.18 12.72 -1.10
CA ARG A 29 0.65 13.83 -1.55
C ARG A 29 0.34 15.14 -0.81
N GLY A 30 1.36 15.99 -0.69
CA GLY A 30 1.24 17.39 -0.29
C GLY A 30 0.82 17.63 1.16
N GLN A 31 0.84 16.60 2.01
CA GLN A 31 0.30 16.67 3.37
C GLN A 31 1.09 15.78 4.34
N VAL A 32 1.08 16.17 5.61
CA VAL A 32 1.51 15.35 6.74
C VAL A 32 0.31 14.55 7.22
N HIS A 33 0.40 13.22 7.24
CA HIS A 33 -0.78 12.36 7.44
C HIS A 33 -0.99 11.85 8.86
N PHE A 34 0.09 11.77 9.65
CA PHE A 34 0.13 11.08 10.95
C PHE A 34 -0.72 9.81 10.94
N ALA A 35 -0.46 8.91 9.98
CA ALA A 35 -1.25 7.71 9.79
C ALA A 35 -0.38 6.44 9.83
N ARG A 36 -0.85 5.43 10.55
CA ARG A 36 -0.20 4.13 10.68
C ARG A 36 -1.17 3.02 10.32
N PHE A 37 -0.72 2.13 9.46
CA PHE A 37 -1.43 0.92 9.05
C PHE A 37 -0.62 -0.29 9.50
N ASP A 38 -1.21 -1.10 10.37
CA ASP A 38 -0.57 -2.27 10.94
C ASP A 38 -1.39 -3.53 10.62
N GLY A 39 -0.78 -4.49 9.92
CA GLY A 39 -1.44 -5.75 9.54
C GLY A 39 -2.59 -5.59 8.54
N CYS A 40 -2.74 -4.43 7.91
CA CYS A 40 -3.84 -4.16 6.98
C CYS A 40 -3.66 -4.88 5.65
N THR A 41 -4.77 -5.16 4.97
CA THR A 41 -4.79 -5.71 3.61
C THR A 41 -5.41 -4.70 2.64
N PHE A 42 -4.67 -4.36 1.58
CA PHE A 42 -5.12 -3.50 0.50
C PHE A 42 -5.34 -4.32 -0.76
N VAL A 43 -6.53 -4.23 -1.36
CA VAL A 43 -6.92 -5.01 -2.55
C VAL A 43 -7.39 -4.09 -3.65
N LYS A 44 -6.81 -4.21 -4.86
CA LYS A 44 -7.15 -3.39 -6.04
C LYS A 44 -7.02 -1.89 -5.77
N CYS A 45 -6.00 -1.51 -5.02
CA CYS A 45 -5.85 -0.14 -4.52
C CYS A 45 -4.98 0.72 -5.43
N THR A 46 -5.15 2.04 -5.35
CA THR A 46 -4.17 3.00 -5.88
C THR A 46 -3.55 3.77 -4.73
N ILE A 47 -2.23 3.68 -4.59
CA ILE A 47 -1.46 4.44 -3.61
C ILE A 47 -0.66 5.48 -4.38
N VAL A 48 -0.84 6.74 -3.99
CA VAL A 48 -0.16 7.88 -4.59
C VAL A 48 0.70 8.56 -3.53
N LEU A 49 2.01 8.51 -3.72
CA LEU A 49 3.03 9.07 -2.85
C LEU A 49 3.98 9.92 -3.70
N ASP A 50 4.44 11.04 -3.16
CA ASP A 50 5.53 11.83 -3.74
C ASP A 50 6.52 12.26 -2.64
N SER A 51 7.48 13.11 -2.99
CA SER A 51 8.50 13.60 -2.05
C SER A 51 7.96 14.47 -0.91
N SER A 52 6.68 14.87 -0.96
CA SER A 52 6.03 15.71 0.06
C SER A 52 5.16 14.91 1.04
N ALA A 53 4.98 13.61 0.83
CA ALA A 53 4.31 12.76 1.80
C ALA A 53 5.19 12.58 3.04
N GLU A 54 4.62 12.78 4.24
CA GLU A 54 5.30 12.69 5.54
C GLU A 54 4.43 12.00 6.60
N GLN A 55 5.08 11.40 7.59
CA GLN A 55 4.46 10.77 8.77
C GLN A 55 3.46 9.65 8.41
N LEU A 56 3.96 8.62 7.71
CA LEU A 56 3.21 7.46 7.28
C LEU A 56 3.92 6.17 7.67
N ALA A 57 3.18 5.22 8.20
CA ALA A 57 3.73 3.92 8.54
C ALA A 57 2.87 2.78 7.97
N PHE A 58 3.53 1.81 7.33
CA PHE A 58 2.95 0.55 6.90
C PHE A 58 3.78 -0.59 7.51
N THR A 59 3.18 -1.37 8.40
CA THR A 59 3.86 -2.48 9.08
C THR A 59 3.07 -3.77 8.93
N GLY A 60 3.68 -4.83 8.38
CA GLY A 60 3.03 -6.13 8.26
C GLY A 60 1.82 -6.13 7.31
N CYS A 61 1.70 -5.12 6.45
CA CYS A 61 0.59 -4.96 5.52
C CYS A 61 0.76 -5.82 4.28
N THR A 62 -0.36 -6.15 3.64
CA THR A 62 -0.40 -6.89 2.38
C THR A 62 -1.06 -6.05 1.29
N PHE A 63 -0.37 -5.84 0.16
CA PHE A 63 -0.87 -5.13 -1.00
C PHE A 63 -1.13 -6.12 -2.13
N LYS A 64 -2.36 -6.16 -2.64
CA LYS A 64 -2.78 -7.09 -3.70
C LYS A 64 -3.37 -6.34 -4.86
N ASP A 65 -2.78 -6.50 -6.05
CA ASP A 65 -3.28 -5.88 -7.28
C ASP A 65 -3.35 -4.34 -7.17
N CYS A 66 -2.41 -3.76 -6.42
CA CYS A 66 -2.26 -2.31 -6.33
C CYS A 66 -1.31 -1.80 -7.41
N ASN A 67 -1.30 -0.48 -7.64
CA ASN A 67 -0.44 0.17 -8.65
C ASN A 67 1.06 0.21 -8.29
N ILE A 68 1.43 -0.21 -7.08
CA ILE A 68 2.80 -0.22 -6.57
C ILE A 68 3.23 -1.64 -6.18
N ASP A 69 4.53 -1.91 -6.30
CA ASP A 69 5.18 -3.17 -5.93
C ASP A 69 6.17 -3.01 -4.76
N HIS A 70 6.47 -1.78 -4.36
CA HIS A 70 7.23 -1.43 -3.15
C HIS A 70 6.91 0.00 -2.70
N ILE A 71 7.28 0.34 -1.47
CA ILE A 71 7.32 1.70 -0.93
C ILE A 71 8.69 1.87 -0.28
N ASP A 72 9.40 2.95 -0.61
CA ASP A 72 10.67 3.26 0.02
C ASP A 72 10.46 3.86 1.41
N ALA A 73 11.18 3.33 2.40
CA ALA A 73 11.28 3.96 3.71
C ALA A 73 12.11 5.25 3.63
N ASP A 74 11.74 6.24 4.43
CA ASP A 74 12.41 7.54 4.47
C ASP A 74 12.33 8.09 5.89
N GLU A 75 13.43 7.96 6.65
CA GLU A 75 13.50 8.39 8.04
C GLU A 75 13.30 9.90 8.19
N ALA A 76 13.81 10.70 7.25
CA ALA A 76 13.73 12.16 7.32
C ALA A 76 12.28 12.64 7.19
N ARG A 77 11.47 11.93 6.39
CA ARG A 77 10.03 12.21 6.21
C ARG A 77 9.13 11.44 7.18
N GLY A 78 9.69 10.58 8.03
CA GLY A 78 8.89 9.71 8.90
C GLY A 78 8.05 8.69 8.11
N ILE A 79 8.58 8.19 6.99
CA ILE A 79 7.98 7.11 6.20
C ILE A 79 8.57 5.78 6.67
N VAL A 80 7.75 4.98 7.35
CA VAL A 80 8.13 3.68 7.87
C VAL A 80 7.48 2.58 7.04
N VAL A 81 8.30 1.69 6.49
CA VAL A 81 7.84 0.55 5.68
C VAL A 81 8.53 -0.69 6.22
N ARG A 82 7.77 -1.62 6.81
CA ARG A 82 8.35 -2.79 7.47
C ARG A 82 7.50 -4.03 7.28
N ASP A 83 8.16 -5.15 6.97
CA ASP A 83 7.55 -6.49 6.93
C ASP A 83 6.29 -6.57 6.03
N ASN A 84 6.22 -5.73 4.99
CA ASN A 84 5.08 -5.67 4.07
C ASN A 84 5.23 -6.67 2.92
N PHE A 85 4.10 -7.18 2.42
CA PHE A 85 4.05 -8.07 1.28
C PHE A 85 3.33 -7.41 0.10
N PHE A 86 3.98 -7.35 -1.06
CA PHE A 86 3.40 -6.84 -2.31
C PHE A 86 3.18 -8.01 -3.26
N ASP A 87 1.91 -8.36 -3.47
CA ASP A 87 1.52 -9.39 -4.42
C ASP A 87 1.58 -8.81 -5.84
N ARG A 88 2.24 -9.53 -6.74
CA ARG A 88 2.38 -9.11 -8.13
C ARG A 88 0.99 -8.93 -8.77
N PRO A 89 0.84 -7.95 -9.69
CA PRO A 89 -0.42 -7.71 -10.38
C PRO A 89 -1.04 -8.99 -10.94
N ILE A 90 -2.37 -9.10 -10.91
CA ILE A 90 -3.06 -10.32 -11.38
C ILE A 90 -2.70 -10.63 -12.85
N ALA A 91 -2.54 -9.59 -13.68
CA ALA A 91 -2.15 -9.74 -15.07
C ALA A 91 -0.78 -10.41 -15.23
N GLU A 92 0.22 -10.01 -14.43
CA GLU A 92 1.56 -10.60 -14.48
C GLU A 92 1.56 -12.04 -13.98
N ARG A 93 0.83 -12.32 -12.89
CA ARG A 93 0.70 -13.69 -12.38
C ARG A 93 -0.01 -14.60 -13.37
N LYS A 94 -1.02 -14.09 -14.07
CA LYS A 94 -1.71 -14.82 -15.14
C LYS A 94 -0.78 -15.11 -16.31
N ALA A 95 -0.03 -14.11 -16.77
CA ALA A 95 0.94 -14.28 -17.86
C ALA A 95 2.04 -15.29 -17.50
N ASP A 96 2.55 -15.25 -16.26
CA ASP A 96 3.51 -16.23 -15.75
C ASP A 96 2.94 -17.66 -15.74
N PHE A 97 1.69 -17.81 -15.30
CA PHE A 97 0.99 -19.09 -15.30
C PHE A 97 0.77 -19.64 -16.71
N GLU A 98 0.29 -18.81 -17.63
CA GLU A 98 0.08 -19.17 -19.03
C GLU A 98 1.38 -19.59 -19.72
N ARG A 99 2.49 -18.87 -19.45
CA ARG A 99 3.83 -19.23 -19.95
C ARG A 99 4.24 -20.62 -19.46
N ARG A 100 4.13 -20.88 -18.14
CA ARG A 100 4.50 -22.17 -17.54
C ARG A 100 3.62 -23.31 -18.05
N LEU A 101 2.34 -23.04 -18.29
CA LEU A 101 1.42 -24.01 -18.89
C LEU A 101 1.85 -24.37 -20.32
N ALA A 102 2.16 -23.37 -21.14
CA ALA A 102 2.64 -23.59 -22.50
C ALA A 102 3.95 -24.40 -22.54
N GLU A 103 4.90 -24.10 -21.65
CA GLU A 103 6.14 -24.87 -21.51
C GLU A 103 5.88 -26.34 -21.13
N ALA A 104 4.99 -26.60 -20.18
CA ALA A 104 4.65 -27.95 -19.74
C ALA A 104 3.99 -28.77 -20.85
N LEU A 105 3.05 -28.16 -21.59
CA LEU A 105 2.40 -28.78 -22.74
C LEU A 105 3.41 -29.10 -23.85
N ASN A 106 4.33 -28.16 -24.16
CA ASN A 106 5.38 -28.37 -25.15
C ASN A 106 6.36 -29.49 -24.76
N ARG A 107 6.67 -29.64 -23.46
CA ARG A 107 7.49 -30.76 -22.98
C ARG A 107 6.80 -32.10 -23.19
N ARG A 108 5.48 -32.17 -22.94
CA ARG A 108 4.68 -33.38 -23.13
C ARG A 108 4.49 -33.76 -24.60
N LEU A 109 4.45 -32.79 -25.50
CA LEU A 109 4.37 -33.03 -26.95
C LEU A 109 5.70 -33.46 -27.57
N LYS A 110 6.82 -33.18 -26.90
CA LYS A 110 8.18 -33.55 -27.33
C LYS A 110 8.69 -34.86 -26.70
N SER A 111 7.94 -35.45 -25.75
CA SER A 111 8.18 -36.79 -25.19
C SER A 111 7.37 -37.84 -25.92
#